data_AF-A0A7D9DSV0-F1
#
_entry.id   AF-A0A7D9DSV0-F1
#
_cell.length_a   1.000
_cell.length_b   1.000
_cell.length_c   1.000
_cell.angle_alpha   90.00
_cell.angle_beta   90.00
_cell.angle_gamma   90.00
#
_symmetry.space_group_name_H-M   'P 1'
#
loop_
_entity.id
_entity.type
_entity.pdbx_description
1 polymer ?
#
loop_
_entity_poly.entity_id
_entity_poly.type
_entity_poly.pdbx_seq_one_letter_code
_entity_poly.pdbx_strand_id
1 'polypeptide(L)'
;MENIWGVCGFDIPLFGEAGEARQGKANRLDFVADRYPAISIKNSERSKRAAQGIQRVHILNKDQNIPKQWKKYLSSGENKESLIAFLCDHWRSYISSSLSHLDCIYVTRKEKCLLITSGTTQTEHVSTREVPQLECDHEEADTILLLHYKAAALSHQRIIIKSPDTDVFVLCIAMQKTIGKELLMMTGTGNKFRLIDISSILNVLDEELCACLPGFHAFSGCDSTSAFLGKGKVKPWKALQMNPRFVEIFSQLGRSAEVSDELVVSLGTFVCLLYGDQTSTCVDECRYQLFKSGKYSDDVLPPDSDSLRQRIKRANFQALAWNRCKDCHNGQDEEHNLEEIDGQFPYLNSTECDPETDGDISDDEC
;
A
#
# COMPACT_ATOMS: atom_id res chain seq x y z
N MET A 1 7.29 8.41 -10.82
CA MET A 1 6.77 7.31 -11.63
C MET A 1 5.54 6.88 -10.88
N GLU A 2 4.36 7.26 -11.37
CA GLU A 2 3.12 7.29 -10.58
C GLU A 2 2.09 6.36 -11.23
N ASN A 3 2.21 5.08 -10.87
CA ASN A 3 1.19 4.18 -10.34
C ASN A 3 -0.27 4.47 -10.72
N ILE A 4 -0.73 3.79 -11.77
CA ILE A 4 -2.13 3.41 -12.01
C ILE A 4 -2.07 1.88 -12.16
N TRP A 5 -2.59 1.11 -11.19
CA TRP A 5 -2.29 -0.34 -11.05
C TRP A 5 -3.52 -1.24 -11.16
N GLY A 6 -3.71 -1.86 -12.32
CA GLY A 6 -4.61 -3.00 -12.47
C GLY A 6 -3.95 -4.37 -12.31
N VAL A 7 -4.72 -5.38 -11.89
CA VAL A 7 -4.38 -6.80 -12.10
C VAL A 7 -4.48 -7.06 -13.62
N CYS A 8 -3.36 -6.88 -14.34
CA CYS A 8 -2.86 -7.68 -15.48
C CYS A 8 -1.70 -6.92 -16.17
N GLY A 9 -0.73 -7.63 -16.75
CA GLY A 9 0.02 -7.25 -17.98
C GLY A 9 0.49 -5.79 -18.18
N PHE A 10 1.79 -5.43 -18.16
CA PHE A 10 2.47 -4.11 -18.01
C PHE A 10 1.92 -2.85 -18.75
N ASP A 11 2.43 -1.69 -18.29
CA ASP A 11 1.96 -0.30 -18.33
C ASP A 11 1.23 0.26 -19.60
N ILE A 12 0.25 1.13 -19.31
CA ILE A 12 -0.69 1.91 -20.15
C ILE A 12 -0.02 2.52 -21.42
N PRO A 13 -0.57 2.33 -22.64
CA PRO A 13 -1.94 2.63 -23.07
C PRO A 13 -2.77 1.37 -23.25
N LEU A 14 -4.09 1.48 -23.33
CA LEU A 14 -5.04 0.38 -23.60
C LEU A 14 -4.76 -0.50 -24.83
N PHE A 15 -3.81 -0.11 -25.69
CA PHE A 15 -3.31 -0.96 -26.76
C PHE A 15 -2.14 -1.89 -26.32
N GLY A 16 -1.43 -1.57 -25.23
CA GLY A 16 -0.33 -2.35 -24.65
C GLY A 16 -0.80 -3.42 -23.66
N GLU A 17 -1.70 -3.09 -22.75
CA GLU A 17 -2.19 -4.04 -21.72
C GLU A 17 -2.95 -5.22 -22.35
N ALA A 18 -3.81 -4.93 -23.36
CA ALA A 18 -4.40 -5.97 -24.20
C ALA A 18 -3.34 -6.73 -25.01
N GLY A 19 -2.26 -6.08 -25.43
CA GLY A 19 -1.10 -6.67 -26.11
C GLY A 19 -0.31 -7.68 -25.27
N GLU A 20 -0.16 -7.43 -23.97
CA GLU A 20 0.53 -8.32 -23.04
C GLU A 20 -0.38 -9.41 -22.49
N ALA A 21 -1.66 -9.10 -22.22
CA ALA A 21 -2.69 -10.11 -21.97
C ALA A 21 -2.79 -11.11 -23.14
N ARG A 22 -2.68 -10.62 -24.38
CA ARG A 22 -2.57 -11.44 -25.60
C ARG A 22 -1.36 -12.38 -25.58
N GLN A 23 -0.18 -11.92 -25.11
CA GLN A 23 1.02 -12.76 -24.99
C GLN A 23 0.88 -13.82 -23.89
N GLY A 24 0.20 -13.49 -22.79
CA GLY A 24 -0.10 -14.41 -21.69
C GLY A 24 -1.32 -15.32 -21.92
N LYS A 25 -2.05 -15.16 -23.04
CA LYS A 25 -3.34 -15.82 -23.32
C LYS A 25 -4.38 -15.65 -22.22
N ALA A 26 -4.40 -14.49 -21.56
CA ALA A 26 -5.41 -14.18 -20.56
C ALA A 26 -6.77 -13.93 -21.23
N ASN A 27 -7.83 -14.45 -20.63
CA ASN A 27 -9.22 -14.23 -21.04
C ASN A 27 -10.01 -13.34 -20.06
N ARG A 28 -9.42 -13.03 -18.89
CA ARG A 28 -9.94 -12.10 -17.88
C ARG A 28 -8.87 -11.06 -17.54
N LEU A 29 -9.29 -9.79 -17.45
CA LEU A 29 -8.48 -8.63 -17.08
C LEU A 29 -9.15 -7.89 -15.92
N ASP A 30 -8.44 -7.55 -14.86
CA ASP A 30 -9.01 -6.88 -13.70
C ASP A 30 -8.28 -5.54 -13.46
N PHE A 31 -8.80 -4.45 -14.01
CA PHE A 31 -8.27 -3.11 -13.81
C PHE A 31 -8.69 -2.54 -12.45
N VAL A 32 -7.74 -2.50 -11.52
CA VAL A 32 -7.88 -1.99 -10.16
C VAL A 32 -7.29 -0.57 -10.09
N ALA A 33 -7.80 0.25 -9.17
CA ALA A 33 -7.32 1.59 -8.90
C ALA A 33 -7.49 1.93 -7.42
N ASP A 34 -6.64 2.83 -6.92
CA ASP A 34 -6.84 3.42 -5.59
C ASP A 34 -8.15 4.21 -5.56
N ARG A 35 -8.67 4.37 -4.34
CA ARG A 35 -9.69 5.34 -3.99
C ARG A 35 -9.05 6.57 -3.36
N TYR A 36 -9.76 7.69 -3.50
CA TYR A 36 -9.30 8.98 -2.99
C TYR A 36 -10.33 9.59 -2.02
N PRO A 37 -10.59 8.96 -0.85
CA PRO A 37 -11.48 9.53 0.16
C PRO A 37 -10.87 10.80 0.76
N ALA A 38 -11.75 11.68 1.26
CA ALA A 38 -11.34 12.95 1.87
C ALA A 38 -10.48 12.74 3.13
N ILE A 39 -10.85 11.76 3.95
CA ILE A 39 -10.12 11.37 5.16
C ILE A 39 -9.33 10.10 4.84
N SER A 40 -8.02 10.16 5.05
CA SER A 40 -7.10 9.06 4.75
C SER A 40 -5.79 9.20 5.52
N ILE A 41 -5.22 8.07 5.93
CA ILE A 41 -3.87 7.98 6.51
C ILE A 41 -2.77 8.42 5.51
N LYS A 42 -3.06 8.35 4.21
CA LYS A 42 -2.16 8.78 3.12
C LYS A 42 -2.24 10.28 2.85
N ASN A 43 -3.12 11.04 3.50
CA ASN A 43 -3.25 12.47 3.24
C ASN A 43 -1.92 13.22 3.44
N SER A 44 -1.12 12.86 4.46
CA SER A 44 0.20 13.47 4.64
C SER A 44 1.13 13.24 3.44
N GLU A 45 1.12 12.02 2.88
CA GLU A 45 1.93 11.66 1.71
C GLU A 45 1.40 12.31 0.42
N ARG A 46 0.06 12.39 0.27
CA ARG A 46 -0.60 13.12 -0.82
C ARG A 46 -0.21 14.61 -0.81
N SER A 47 -0.22 15.25 0.36
CA SER A 47 0.19 16.64 0.51
C SER A 47 1.65 16.86 0.12
N LYS A 48 2.56 15.93 0.46
CA LYS A 48 3.96 15.98 0.03
C LYS A 48 4.10 15.90 -1.49
N ARG A 49 3.35 15.01 -2.15
CA ARG A 49 3.36 14.88 -3.62
C ARG A 49 2.79 16.12 -4.30
N ALA A 50 1.77 16.72 -3.70
CA ALA A 50 1.16 17.97 -4.14
C ALA A 50 1.98 19.24 -3.82
N ALA A 51 3.13 19.14 -3.13
CA ALA A 51 3.93 20.30 -2.72
C ALA A 51 4.39 21.18 -3.90
N GLN A 52 4.53 20.60 -5.10
CA GLN A 52 4.88 21.33 -6.33
C GLN A 52 3.65 21.93 -7.06
N GLY A 53 2.48 21.87 -6.43
CA GLY A 53 1.19 22.34 -6.93
C GLY A 53 0.37 21.25 -7.62
N ILE A 54 -0.92 21.53 -7.73
CA ILE A 54 -1.92 20.66 -8.36
C ILE A 54 -2.41 21.30 -9.66
N GLN A 55 -2.60 20.50 -10.70
CA GLN A 55 -3.25 20.94 -11.94
C GLN A 55 -4.63 20.29 -12.05
N ARG A 56 -5.71 21.04 -11.82
CA ARG A 56 -7.08 20.54 -12.07
C ARG A 56 -7.39 20.50 -13.56
N VAL A 57 -7.85 19.35 -14.05
CA VAL A 57 -8.22 19.19 -15.46
C VAL A 57 -9.48 18.37 -15.56
N HIS A 58 -10.47 18.91 -16.27
CA HIS A 58 -11.66 18.17 -16.67
C HIS A 58 -11.40 17.39 -17.96
N ILE A 59 -11.83 16.13 -18.01
CA ILE A 59 -11.74 15.30 -19.21
C ILE A 59 -13.01 15.51 -20.02
N LEU A 60 -12.90 16.10 -21.20
CA LEU A 60 -14.03 16.43 -22.06
C LEU A 60 -14.39 15.28 -23.01
N ASN A 61 -13.37 14.64 -23.59
CA ASN A 61 -13.54 13.52 -24.53
C ASN A 61 -12.21 12.76 -24.73
N LYS A 62 -12.28 11.67 -25.50
CA LYS A 62 -11.15 10.77 -25.81
C LYS A 62 -10.04 11.40 -26.67
N ASP A 63 -10.35 12.47 -27.39
CA ASP A 63 -9.42 13.14 -28.31
C ASP A 63 -8.67 14.28 -27.60
N GLN A 64 -8.96 14.52 -26.32
CA GLN A 64 -8.27 15.51 -25.50
C GLN A 64 -6.80 15.13 -25.30
N ASN A 65 -5.92 16.11 -25.49
CA ASN A 65 -4.50 15.94 -25.22
C ASN A 65 -4.23 15.64 -23.74
N ILE A 66 -3.30 14.71 -23.50
CA ILE A 66 -2.82 14.38 -22.16
C ILE A 66 -2.20 15.65 -21.53
N PRO A 67 -2.49 15.96 -20.25
CA PRO A 67 -1.90 17.09 -19.55
C PRO A 67 -0.37 17.08 -19.63
N LYS A 68 0.22 18.20 -20.08
CA LYS A 68 1.68 18.35 -20.19
C LYS A 68 2.39 18.19 -18.85
N GLN A 69 1.76 18.62 -17.75
CA GLN A 69 2.28 18.51 -16.39
C GLN A 69 1.69 17.28 -15.68
N TRP A 70 1.91 16.10 -16.26
CA TRP A 70 1.30 14.85 -15.81
C TRP A 70 1.44 14.55 -14.31
N LYS A 71 2.62 14.82 -13.72
CA LYS A 71 2.83 14.64 -12.27
C LYS A 71 1.91 15.54 -11.41
N LYS A 72 1.71 16.80 -11.82
CA LYS A 72 0.80 17.72 -11.12
C LYS A 72 -0.67 17.33 -11.29
N TYR A 73 -0.99 16.72 -12.42
CA TYR A 73 -2.31 16.15 -12.67
C TYR A 73 -2.57 14.95 -11.73
N LEU A 74 -1.64 14.00 -11.65
CA LEU A 74 -1.74 12.83 -10.78
C LEU A 74 -1.64 13.13 -9.28
N SER A 75 -1.14 14.31 -8.90
CA SER A 75 -1.14 14.75 -7.50
C SER A 75 -2.55 15.06 -6.96
N SER A 76 -3.57 15.13 -7.81
CA SER A 76 -4.97 15.33 -7.40
C SER A 76 -5.76 14.03 -7.39
N GLY A 77 -6.36 13.69 -6.25
CA GLY A 77 -7.28 12.55 -6.14
C GLY A 77 -8.49 12.69 -7.05
N GLU A 78 -9.11 13.87 -7.12
CA GLU A 78 -10.28 14.10 -7.98
C GLU A 78 -9.98 13.97 -9.48
N ASN A 79 -8.79 14.38 -9.93
CA ASN A 79 -8.36 14.13 -11.31
C ASN A 79 -8.25 12.63 -11.60
N LYS A 80 -7.69 11.87 -10.66
CA LYS A 80 -7.55 10.42 -10.80
C LYS A 80 -8.92 9.74 -10.81
N GLU A 81 -9.82 10.10 -9.90
CA GLU A 81 -11.21 9.63 -9.89
C GLU A 81 -11.92 9.96 -11.22
N SER A 82 -11.72 11.16 -11.74
CA SER A 82 -12.27 11.58 -13.04
C SER A 82 -11.67 10.78 -14.20
N LEU A 83 -10.37 10.45 -14.14
CA LEU A 83 -9.71 9.60 -15.13
C LEU A 83 -10.28 8.18 -15.11
N ILE A 84 -10.42 7.58 -13.93
CA ILE A 84 -11.02 6.25 -13.79
C ILE A 84 -12.46 6.24 -14.30
N ALA A 85 -13.27 7.24 -13.95
CA ALA A 85 -14.63 7.38 -14.45
C ALA A 85 -14.66 7.48 -15.99
N PHE A 86 -13.80 8.31 -16.58
CA PHE A 86 -13.68 8.44 -18.02
C PHE A 86 -13.28 7.12 -18.69
N LEU A 87 -12.32 6.38 -18.14
CA LEU A 87 -11.91 5.08 -18.67
C LEU A 87 -13.05 4.07 -18.62
N CYS A 88 -13.79 3.98 -17.51
CA CYS A 88 -14.97 3.12 -17.40
C CYS A 88 -16.02 3.44 -18.48
N ASP A 89 -16.34 4.71 -18.68
CA ASP A 89 -17.33 5.14 -19.66
C ASP A 89 -16.83 4.95 -21.10
N HIS A 90 -15.53 5.14 -21.34
CA HIS A 90 -14.92 4.86 -22.63
C HIS A 90 -14.97 3.37 -22.95
N TRP A 91 -14.66 2.49 -22.00
CA TRP A 91 -14.71 1.04 -22.19
C TRP A 91 -16.13 0.50 -22.36
N ARG A 92 -17.12 1.10 -21.71
CA ARG A 92 -18.55 0.82 -21.96
C ARG A 92 -18.97 1.06 -23.40
N SER A 93 -18.31 2.00 -24.09
CA SER A 93 -18.63 2.33 -25.48
C SER A 93 -18.02 1.34 -26.49
N TYR A 94 -17.18 0.40 -26.05
CA TYR A 94 -16.49 -0.53 -26.92
C TYR A 94 -17.47 -1.48 -27.62
N ILE A 95 -17.09 -1.89 -28.81
CA ILE A 95 -17.64 -3.08 -29.46
C ILE A 95 -16.84 -4.31 -29.01
N SER A 96 -17.44 -5.48 -29.11
CA SER A 96 -16.88 -6.73 -28.59
C SER A 96 -15.52 -7.05 -29.21
N SER A 97 -15.32 -6.74 -30.49
CA SER A 97 -14.01 -6.90 -31.15
C SER A 97 -12.89 -6.04 -30.52
N SER A 98 -13.22 -4.95 -29.82
CA SER A 98 -12.24 -4.11 -29.12
C SER A 98 -11.67 -4.76 -27.86
N LEU A 99 -12.40 -5.70 -27.23
CA LEU A 99 -11.89 -6.48 -26.09
C LEU A 99 -10.90 -7.58 -26.52
N SER A 100 -10.72 -7.76 -27.82
CA SER A 100 -9.76 -8.70 -28.38
C SER A 100 -10.02 -10.17 -28.00
N HIS A 101 -9.14 -10.79 -27.20
CA HIS A 101 -9.23 -12.19 -26.75
C HIS A 101 -9.75 -12.28 -25.31
N LEU A 102 -10.12 -11.15 -24.71
CA LEU A 102 -10.69 -11.12 -23.37
C LEU A 102 -12.18 -11.45 -23.46
N ASP A 103 -12.59 -12.41 -22.66
CA ASP A 103 -14.00 -12.69 -22.40
C ASP A 103 -14.61 -11.56 -21.55
N CYS A 104 -13.80 -11.01 -20.62
CA CYS A 104 -14.24 -9.97 -19.70
C CYS A 104 -13.14 -9.05 -19.17
N ILE A 105 -13.56 -7.86 -18.75
CA ILE A 105 -12.78 -6.89 -17.99
C ILE A 105 -13.54 -6.52 -16.71
N TYR A 106 -12.89 -6.63 -15.56
CA TYR A 106 -13.34 -6.06 -14.29
C TYR A 106 -12.67 -4.70 -14.10
N VAL A 107 -13.39 -3.70 -13.63
CA VAL A 107 -12.87 -2.34 -13.44
C VAL A 107 -13.38 -1.78 -12.13
N THR A 108 -12.48 -1.36 -11.25
CA THR A 108 -12.86 -0.71 -9.99
C THR A 108 -13.09 0.78 -10.21
N ARG A 109 -14.17 1.30 -9.63
CA ARG A 109 -14.48 2.73 -9.62
C ARG A 109 -15.12 3.08 -8.29
N LYS A 110 -14.40 3.84 -7.47
CA LYS A 110 -14.77 4.06 -6.07
C LYS A 110 -14.99 2.70 -5.39
N GLU A 111 -16.05 2.54 -4.59
CA GLU A 111 -16.36 1.30 -3.89
C GLU A 111 -16.85 0.20 -4.85
N LYS A 112 -17.31 0.55 -6.05
CA LYS A 112 -17.94 -0.39 -6.98
C LYS A 112 -16.92 -1.09 -7.88
N CYS A 113 -17.29 -2.31 -8.30
CA CYS A 113 -16.63 -3.02 -9.39
C CYS A 113 -17.60 -3.17 -10.57
N LEU A 114 -17.18 -2.77 -11.75
CA LEU A 114 -17.88 -2.96 -13.01
C LEU A 114 -17.31 -4.16 -13.76
N LEU A 115 -18.17 -5.06 -14.22
CA LEU A 115 -17.83 -6.09 -15.20
C LEU A 115 -18.24 -5.63 -16.59
N ILE A 116 -17.33 -5.74 -17.54
CA ILE A 116 -17.51 -5.52 -18.97
C ILE A 116 -17.29 -6.85 -19.67
N THR A 117 -18.28 -7.35 -20.42
CA THR A 117 -18.18 -8.62 -21.14
C THR A 117 -18.38 -8.41 -22.63
N SER A 118 -17.66 -9.21 -23.42
CA SER A 118 -17.88 -9.32 -24.87
C SER A 118 -19.31 -9.82 -25.14
N GLY A 119 -19.94 -9.24 -26.16
CA GLY A 119 -21.21 -9.71 -26.70
C GLY A 119 -21.06 -11.04 -27.45
N THR A 120 -22.18 -11.58 -27.92
CA THR A 120 -22.21 -12.87 -28.63
C THR A 120 -21.63 -12.76 -30.04
N THR A 121 -21.69 -11.57 -30.63
CA THR A 121 -21.10 -11.28 -31.94
C THR A 121 -20.03 -10.20 -31.82
N GLN A 122 -19.02 -10.23 -32.70
CA GLN A 122 -17.90 -9.28 -32.66
C GLN A 122 -18.33 -7.81 -32.85
N THR A 123 -19.49 -7.59 -33.49
CA THR A 123 -20.05 -6.27 -33.81
C THR A 123 -20.97 -5.72 -32.73
N GLU A 124 -21.40 -6.53 -31.77
CA GLU A 124 -22.21 -6.07 -30.64
C GLU A 124 -21.40 -5.18 -29.72
N HIS A 125 -22.07 -4.19 -29.12
CA HIS A 125 -21.52 -3.45 -28.00
C HIS A 125 -21.27 -4.39 -26.81
N VAL A 126 -20.23 -4.07 -26.03
CA VAL A 126 -19.98 -4.77 -24.78
C VAL A 126 -21.15 -4.57 -23.82
N SER A 127 -21.46 -5.59 -23.03
CA SER A 127 -22.45 -5.47 -21.96
C SER A 127 -21.75 -5.18 -20.64
N THR A 128 -22.36 -4.36 -19.78
CA THR A 128 -21.79 -4.02 -18.48
C THR A 128 -22.74 -4.23 -17.33
N ARG A 129 -22.23 -4.70 -16.19
CA ARG A 129 -22.99 -4.84 -14.94
C ARG A 129 -22.10 -4.61 -13.73
N GLU A 130 -22.67 -4.18 -12.61
CA GLU A 130 -21.93 -4.15 -11.35
C GLU A 130 -21.73 -5.57 -10.78
N VAL A 131 -20.68 -5.73 -9.98
CA VAL A 131 -20.31 -6.98 -9.31
C VAL A 131 -20.27 -6.73 -7.80
N PRO A 132 -21.41 -6.90 -7.10
CA PRO A 132 -21.49 -6.63 -5.66
C PRO A 132 -20.50 -7.44 -4.82
N GLN A 133 -20.10 -8.62 -5.29
CA GLN A 133 -19.12 -9.48 -4.60
C GLN A 133 -17.70 -8.92 -4.60
N LEU A 134 -17.44 -7.90 -5.43
CA LEU A 134 -16.16 -7.20 -5.55
C LEU A 134 -16.28 -5.73 -5.13
N GLU A 135 -17.40 -5.35 -4.51
CA GLU A 135 -17.54 -4.06 -3.86
C GLU A 135 -16.78 -4.08 -2.52
N CYS A 136 -15.95 -3.07 -2.30
CA CYS A 136 -15.16 -2.94 -1.07
C CYS A 136 -14.88 -1.47 -0.75
N ASP A 137 -14.59 -1.21 0.51
CA ASP A 137 -14.23 0.10 1.04
C ASP A 137 -12.72 0.26 1.23
N HIS A 138 -11.94 -0.63 0.63
CA HIS A 138 -10.48 -0.55 0.64
C HIS A 138 -10.02 0.72 -0.08
N GLU A 139 -9.02 1.40 0.47
CA GLU A 139 -8.50 2.64 -0.12
C GLU A 139 -7.44 2.38 -1.20
N GLU A 140 -6.53 1.45 -0.96
CA GLU A 140 -5.35 1.24 -1.79
C GLU A 140 -5.54 0.10 -2.79
N ALA A 141 -5.02 0.29 -4.00
CA ALA A 141 -5.05 -0.71 -5.05
C ALA A 141 -4.40 -2.03 -4.60
N ASP A 142 -3.36 -1.99 -3.77
CA ASP A 142 -2.66 -3.18 -3.30
C ASP A 142 -3.59 -4.21 -2.65
N THR A 143 -4.46 -3.80 -1.73
CA THR A 143 -5.46 -4.66 -1.07
C THR A 143 -6.58 -5.06 -2.02
N ILE A 144 -7.03 -4.16 -2.89
CA ILE A 144 -8.08 -4.45 -3.88
C ILE A 144 -7.59 -5.49 -4.90
N LEU A 145 -6.32 -5.43 -5.33
CA LEU A 145 -5.69 -6.44 -6.21
C LEU A 145 -5.80 -7.85 -5.60
N LEU A 146 -5.64 -7.99 -4.27
CA LEU A 146 -5.73 -9.28 -3.58
C LEU A 146 -7.18 -9.80 -3.50
N LEU A 147 -8.17 -8.91 -3.30
CA LEU A 147 -9.59 -9.28 -3.41
C LEU A 147 -9.92 -9.80 -4.81
N HIS A 148 -9.47 -9.10 -5.84
CA HIS A 148 -9.64 -9.50 -7.24
C HIS A 148 -8.89 -10.80 -7.56
N TYR A 149 -7.70 -11.00 -7.02
CA TYR A 149 -6.97 -12.27 -7.12
C TYR A 149 -7.80 -13.42 -6.54
N LYS A 150 -8.33 -13.29 -5.33
CA LYS A 150 -9.21 -14.29 -4.71
C LYS A 150 -10.42 -14.61 -5.59
N ALA A 151 -11.03 -13.61 -6.21
CA ALA A 151 -12.16 -13.83 -7.11
C ALA A 151 -11.76 -14.47 -8.45
N ALA A 152 -10.61 -14.13 -9.01
CA ALA A 152 -10.07 -14.75 -10.22
C ALA A 152 -9.71 -16.23 -9.99
N ALA A 153 -9.17 -16.55 -8.82
CA ALA A 153 -8.80 -17.89 -8.39
C ALA A 153 -9.97 -18.88 -8.33
N LEU A 154 -11.22 -18.41 -8.29
CA LEU A 154 -12.41 -19.27 -8.35
C LEU A 154 -12.59 -19.96 -9.70
N SER A 155 -12.14 -19.33 -10.79
CA SER A 155 -12.31 -19.83 -12.16
C SER A 155 -11.01 -19.99 -12.94
N HIS A 156 -9.88 -19.50 -12.42
CA HIS A 156 -8.59 -19.55 -13.10
C HIS A 156 -7.56 -20.26 -12.22
N GLN A 157 -6.76 -21.14 -12.83
CA GLN A 157 -5.70 -21.86 -12.12
C GLN A 157 -4.41 -21.03 -11.99
N ARG A 158 -4.20 -20.10 -12.93
CA ARG A 158 -3.05 -19.22 -13.00
C ARG A 158 -3.50 -17.78 -13.03
N ILE A 159 -2.92 -16.97 -12.16
CA ILE A 159 -3.18 -15.53 -12.06
C ILE A 159 -1.85 -14.79 -12.17
N ILE A 160 -1.86 -13.67 -12.89
CA ILE A 160 -0.72 -12.78 -13.02
C ILE A 160 -1.11 -11.43 -12.43
N ILE A 161 -0.47 -11.05 -11.32
CA ILE A 161 -0.58 -9.71 -10.74
C ILE A 161 0.59 -8.88 -11.27
N LYS A 162 0.29 -7.77 -11.95
CA LYS A 162 1.32 -6.82 -12.38
C LYS A 162 1.30 -5.63 -11.46
N SER A 163 2.44 -5.42 -10.80
CA SER A 163 2.72 -4.23 -10.02
C SER A 163 4.23 -4.15 -9.78
N PRO A 164 4.88 -3.00 -9.90
CA PRO A 164 6.24 -2.79 -9.42
C PRO A 164 6.28 -2.51 -7.92
N ASP A 165 5.13 -2.40 -7.26
CA ASP A 165 5.03 -2.07 -5.84
C ASP A 165 5.51 -3.22 -4.96
N THR A 166 6.28 -2.88 -3.94
CA THR A 166 6.78 -3.86 -2.96
C THR A 166 5.67 -4.27 -1.99
N ASP A 167 4.71 -3.39 -1.71
CA ASP A 167 3.59 -3.70 -0.83
C ASP A 167 2.76 -4.84 -1.42
N VAL A 168 2.48 -4.78 -2.74
CA VAL A 168 1.83 -5.89 -3.48
C VAL A 168 2.63 -7.19 -3.43
N PHE A 169 3.96 -7.13 -3.57
CA PHE A 169 4.80 -8.33 -3.49
C PHE A 169 4.73 -9.01 -2.12
N VAL A 170 4.80 -8.21 -1.05
CA VAL A 170 4.69 -8.68 0.33
C VAL A 170 3.31 -9.30 0.58
N LEU A 171 2.24 -8.65 0.11
CA LEU A 171 0.87 -9.17 0.25
C LEU A 171 0.64 -10.44 -0.54
N CYS A 172 1.19 -10.55 -1.75
CA CYS A 172 1.15 -11.78 -2.54
C CYS A 172 1.74 -12.95 -1.74
N ILE A 173 2.93 -12.79 -1.15
CA ILE A 173 3.56 -13.86 -0.34
C ILE A 173 2.69 -14.19 0.87
N ALA A 174 2.26 -13.18 1.63
CA ALA A 174 1.50 -13.37 2.86
C ALA A 174 0.15 -14.08 2.61
N MET A 175 -0.51 -13.80 1.48
CA MET A 175 -1.86 -14.28 1.20
C MET A 175 -1.93 -15.53 0.32
N GLN A 176 -0.83 -15.90 -0.34
CA GLN A 176 -0.81 -16.96 -1.34
C GLN A 176 -1.25 -18.32 -0.78
N LYS A 177 -0.82 -18.69 0.44
CA LYS A 177 -1.25 -19.94 1.08
C LYS A 177 -2.76 -20.01 1.33
N THR A 178 -3.42 -18.88 1.52
CA THR A 178 -4.88 -18.85 1.73
C THR A 178 -5.66 -19.00 0.43
N ILE A 179 -5.12 -18.55 -0.71
CA ILE A 179 -5.84 -18.57 -2.00
C ILE A 179 -5.50 -19.83 -2.81
N GLY A 180 -4.24 -20.27 -2.78
CA GLY A 180 -3.83 -21.61 -3.23
C GLY A 180 -3.84 -21.84 -4.74
N LYS A 181 -3.81 -20.79 -5.57
CA LYS A 181 -3.68 -20.89 -7.04
C LYS A 181 -2.29 -20.44 -7.51
N GLU A 182 -1.88 -20.86 -8.71
CA GLU A 182 -0.59 -20.43 -9.26
C GLU A 182 -0.57 -18.90 -9.41
N LEU A 183 0.32 -18.23 -8.70
CA LEU A 183 0.44 -16.78 -8.70
C LEU A 183 1.81 -16.36 -9.22
N LEU A 184 1.78 -15.58 -10.30
CA LEU A 184 2.97 -14.93 -10.83
C LEU A 184 2.85 -13.43 -10.62
N MET A 185 3.92 -12.81 -10.13
CA MET A 185 4.01 -11.36 -10.03
C MET A 185 4.88 -10.81 -11.15
N MET A 186 4.32 -9.88 -11.90
CA MET A 186 5.02 -9.11 -12.91
C MET A 186 5.47 -7.77 -12.34
N THR A 187 6.78 -7.51 -12.33
CA THR A 187 7.38 -6.22 -11.94
C THR A 187 8.51 -5.77 -12.89
N GLY A 188 8.85 -4.47 -12.89
CA GLY A 188 9.92 -3.89 -13.72
C GLY A 188 9.46 -3.48 -15.13
N THR A 189 10.28 -2.68 -15.82
CA THR A 189 9.97 -2.14 -17.14
C THR A 189 11.15 -2.31 -18.10
N GLY A 190 10.86 -2.42 -19.40
CA GLY A 190 11.88 -2.62 -20.44
C GLY A 190 12.79 -3.81 -20.14
N ASN A 191 14.11 -3.59 -20.18
CA ASN A 191 15.11 -4.65 -19.94
C ASN A 191 15.15 -5.16 -18.48
N LYS A 192 14.42 -4.52 -17.55
CA LYS A 192 14.31 -4.95 -16.14
C LYS A 192 13.00 -5.70 -15.86
N PHE A 193 12.23 -6.01 -16.90
CA PHE A 193 11.05 -6.86 -16.81
C PHE A 193 11.40 -8.18 -16.12
N ARG A 194 10.58 -8.59 -15.16
CA ARG A 194 10.72 -9.87 -14.47
C ARG A 194 9.35 -10.42 -14.09
N LEU A 195 9.19 -11.73 -14.29
CA LEU A 195 8.04 -12.52 -13.86
C LEU A 195 8.52 -13.40 -12.69
N ILE A 196 7.95 -13.18 -11.52
CA ILE A 196 8.34 -13.82 -10.27
C ILE A 196 7.27 -14.85 -9.92
N ASP A 197 7.65 -16.12 -9.80
CA ASP A 197 6.74 -17.15 -9.28
C ASP A 197 6.68 -17.08 -7.76
N ILE A 198 5.53 -16.65 -7.22
CA ILE A 198 5.30 -16.54 -5.78
C ILE A 198 5.27 -17.93 -5.13
N SER A 199 4.79 -18.95 -5.86
CA SER A 199 4.74 -20.34 -5.37
C SER A 199 6.14 -20.88 -5.12
N SER A 200 7.10 -20.56 -5.99
CA SER A 200 8.51 -20.91 -5.80
C SER A 200 9.13 -20.26 -4.56
N ILE A 201 8.71 -19.04 -4.19
CA ILE A 201 9.17 -18.36 -2.97
C ILE A 201 8.64 -19.05 -1.71
N LEU A 202 7.38 -19.51 -1.74
CA LEU A 202 6.78 -20.24 -0.63
C LEU A 202 7.43 -21.61 -0.34
N ASN A 203 8.19 -22.16 -1.29
CA ASN A 203 8.99 -23.37 -1.03
C ASN A 203 10.21 -23.09 -0.14
N VAL A 204 10.61 -21.81 -0.01
CA VAL A 204 11.76 -21.37 0.80
C VAL A 204 11.31 -20.72 2.10
N LEU A 205 10.18 -19.99 2.09
CA LEU A 205 9.62 -19.34 3.27
C LEU A 205 8.61 -20.26 3.98
N ASP A 206 8.80 -20.47 5.27
CA ASP A 206 7.82 -21.16 6.10
C ASP A 206 6.55 -20.31 6.31
N GLU A 207 5.53 -20.93 6.91
CA GLU A 207 4.23 -20.29 7.13
C GLU A 207 4.28 -19.13 8.13
N GLU A 208 5.08 -19.27 9.18
CA GLU A 208 5.21 -18.25 10.23
C GLU A 208 5.86 -16.98 9.68
N LEU A 209 6.91 -17.12 8.85
CA LEU A 209 7.52 -16.00 8.15
C LEU A 209 6.54 -15.32 7.21
N CYS A 210 5.75 -16.07 6.45
CA CYS A 210 4.72 -15.49 5.57
C CYS A 210 3.69 -14.67 6.37
N ALA A 211 3.23 -15.18 7.52
CA ALA A 211 2.27 -14.48 8.39
C ALA A 211 2.87 -13.25 9.08
N CYS A 212 4.19 -13.24 9.33
CA CYS A 212 4.93 -12.13 9.92
C CYS A 212 5.11 -10.95 8.94
N LEU A 213 5.19 -11.22 7.64
CA LEU A 213 5.59 -10.25 6.62
C LEU A 213 4.77 -8.94 6.59
N PRO A 214 3.42 -8.94 6.66
CA PRO A 214 2.65 -7.68 6.68
C PRO A 214 3.03 -6.77 7.85
N GLY A 215 3.05 -7.33 9.07
CA GLY A 215 3.44 -6.61 10.28
C GLY A 215 4.89 -6.13 10.25
N PHE A 216 5.81 -7.00 9.85
CA PHE A 216 7.24 -6.66 9.73
C PHE A 216 7.51 -5.59 8.66
N HIS A 217 6.85 -5.67 7.51
CA HIS A 217 7.02 -4.73 6.40
C HIS A 217 6.49 -3.34 6.78
N ALA A 218 5.29 -3.29 7.36
CA ALA A 218 4.71 -2.05 7.92
C ALA A 218 5.57 -1.50 9.06
N PHE A 219 6.13 -2.34 9.93
CA PHE A 219 6.96 -1.85 11.03
C PHE A 219 8.31 -1.33 10.57
N SER A 220 8.99 -2.03 9.65
CA SER A 220 10.33 -1.66 9.16
C SER A 220 10.33 -0.47 8.19
N GLY A 221 9.16 -0.10 7.66
CA GLY A 221 8.92 1.10 6.88
C GLY A 221 8.27 0.80 5.52
N CYS A 222 7.12 1.39 5.23
CA CYS A 222 6.41 1.34 3.94
C CYS A 222 5.89 2.75 3.57
N ASP A 223 4.95 2.86 2.65
CA ASP A 223 4.35 4.17 2.30
C ASP A 223 3.66 4.85 3.49
N SER A 224 3.18 4.07 4.46
CA SER A 224 2.47 4.56 5.65
C SER A 224 3.38 4.69 6.87
N THR A 225 4.64 4.23 6.84
CA THR A 225 5.56 4.28 7.99
C THR A 225 6.98 4.56 7.53
N SER A 226 7.68 5.50 8.16
CA SER A 226 9.08 5.78 7.80
C SER A 226 10.01 4.62 8.17
N ALA A 227 11.08 4.42 7.41
CA ALA A 227 12.16 3.54 7.84
C ALA A 227 12.93 4.15 9.03
N PHE A 228 13.52 3.32 9.89
CA PHE A 228 14.47 3.81 10.90
C PHE A 228 15.71 4.40 10.19
N LEU A 229 16.21 5.55 10.67
CA LEU A 229 17.34 6.22 10.02
C LEU A 229 18.57 5.30 9.93
N GLY A 230 19.10 5.15 8.72
CA GLY A 230 20.25 4.27 8.46
C GLY A 230 19.96 2.76 8.59
N LYS A 231 18.69 2.34 8.77
CA LYS A 231 18.31 0.91 8.84
C LYS A 231 17.36 0.54 7.69
N GLY A 232 17.92 0.45 6.49
CA GLY A 232 17.19 -0.11 5.34
C GLY A 232 16.77 -1.57 5.59
N LYS A 233 15.74 -2.06 4.89
CA LYS A 233 15.05 -3.34 5.15
C LYS A 233 15.94 -4.58 5.32
N VAL A 234 17.11 -4.60 4.68
CA VAL A 234 18.11 -5.67 4.83
C VAL A 234 18.54 -5.84 6.29
N LYS A 235 18.69 -4.75 7.05
CA LYS A 235 19.19 -4.81 8.43
C LYS A 235 18.12 -5.34 9.41
N PRO A 236 16.88 -4.82 9.44
CA PRO A 236 15.79 -5.45 10.19
C PRO A 236 15.54 -6.91 9.78
N TRP A 237 15.67 -7.24 8.48
CA TRP A 237 15.46 -8.61 8.02
C TRP A 237 16.51 -9.57 8.59
N LYS A 238 17.79 -9.19 8.54
CA LYS A 238 18.85 -9.99 9.17
C LYS A 238 18.65 -10.13 10.68
N ALA A 239 18.21 -9.07 11.36
CA ALA A 239 17.91 -9.12 12.79
C ALA A 239 16.77 -10.11 13.10
N LEU A 240 15.71 -10.12 12.29
CA LEU A 240 14.61 -11.09 12.38
C LEU A 240 15.10 -12.53 12.16
N GLN A 241 15.89 -12.78 11.11
CA GLN A 241 16.45 -14.11 10.82
C GLN A 241 17.33 -14.64 11.95
N MET A 242 18.12 -13.76 12.60
CA MET A 242 18.96 -14.14 13.73
C MET A 242 18.19 -14.33 15.04
N ASN A 243 16.95 -13.83 15.12
CA ASN A 243 16.13 -13.87 16.33
C ASN A 243 14.69 -14.33 16.00
N PRO A 244 14.48 -15.63 15.69
CA PRO A 244 13.20 -16.14 15.21
C PRO A 244 12.00 -15.91 16.15
N ARG A 245 12.25 -15.70 17.46
CA ARG A 245 11.18 -15.32 18.42
C ARG A 245 10.37 -14.10 17.98
N PHE A 246 10.97 -13.19 17.20
CA PHE A 246 10.26 -12.01 16.71
C PHE A 246 9.34 -12.29 15.53
N VAL A 247 9.45 -13.45 14.87
CA VAL A 247 8.52 -13.85 13.80
C VAL A 247 7.10 -13.91 14.35
N GLU A 248 6.92 -14.61 15.48
CA GLU A 248 5.62 -14.67 16.15
C GLU A 248 5.16 -13.28 16.61
N ILE A 249 6.04 -12.47 17.21
CA ILE A 249 5.73 -11.11 17.68
C ILE A 249 5.23 -10.22 16.52
N PHE A 250 5.94 -10.21 15.39
CA PHE A 250 5.52 -9.43 14.22
C PHE A 250 4.23 -9.94 13.59
N SER A 251 3.98 -11.25 13.66
CA SER A 251 2.73 -11.84 13.15
C SER A 251 1.50 -11.39 13.94
N GLN A 252 1.65 -10.83 15.13
CA GLN A 252 0.56 -10.28 15.95
C GLN A 252 0.08 -8.91 15.47
N LEU A 253 0.94 -8.14 14.79
CA LEU A 253 0.54 -6.85 14.22
C LEU A 253 -0.55 -7.05 13.16
N GLY A 254 -1.62 -6.27 13.27
CA GLY A 254 -2.77 -6.34 12.38
C GLY A 254 -3.75 -7.47 12.66
N ARG A 255 -3.63 -8.18 13.80
CA ARG A 255 -4.64 -9.16 14.25
C ARG A 255 -5.79 -8.54 15.04
N SER A 256 -5.55 -7.38 15.65
CA SER A 256 -6.52 -6.60 16.42
C SER A 256 -6.33 -5.12 16.12
N ALA A 257 -7.38 -4.32 16.31
CA ALA A 257 -7.28 -2.86 16.23
C ALA A 257 -6.41 -2.29 17.35
N GLU A 258 -6.55 -2.84 18.55
CA GLU A 258 -5.78 -2.44 19.74
C GLU A 258 -4.43 -3.16 19.82
N VAL A 259 -3.40 -2.42 20.23
CA VAL A 259 -2.05 -2.93 20.46
C VAL A 259 -1.81 -3.06 21.95
N SER A 260 -1.51 -4.28 22.42
CA SER A 260 -1.24 -4.52 23.84
C SER A 260 0.13 -3.96 24.26
N ASP A 261 0.27 -3.63 25.56
CA ASP A 261 1.54 -3.14 26.10
C ASP A 261 2.65 -4.20 26.02
N GLU A 262 2.32 -5.49 26.13
CA GLU A 262 3.29 -6.58 25.96
C GLU A 262 3.87 -6.61 24.54
N LEU A 263 3.02 -6.36 23.53
CA LEU A 263 3.46 -6.28 22.14
C LEU A 263 4.36 -5.05 21.93
N VAL A 264 4.02 -3.91 22.54
CA VAL A 264 4.86 -2.69 22.50
C VAL A 264 6.23 -2.95 23.11
N VAL A 265 6.28 -3.55 24.30
CA VAL A 265 7.55 -3.90 24.98
C VAL A 265 8.37 -4.86 24.11
N SER A 266 7.73 -5.90 23.57
CA SER A 266 8.39 -6.90 22.73
C SER A 266 9.00 -6.26 21.47
N LEU A 267 8.25 -5.41 20.76
CA LEU A 267 8.77 -4.67 19.61
C LEU A 267 9.84 -3.65 20.00
N GLY A 268 9.77 -3.05 21.19
CA GLY A 268 10.83 -2.24 21.77
C GLY A 268 12.15 -2.99 21.89
N THR A 269 12.13 -4.21 22.42
CA THR A 269 13.36 -5.04 22.50
C THR A 269 13.93 -5.37 21.12
N PHE A 270 13.08 -5.55 20.10
CA PHE A 270 13.54 -5.72 18.71
C PHE A 270 14.27 -4.46 18.21
N VAL A 271 13.77 -3.26 18.54
CA VAL A 271 14.42 -2.00 18.18
C VAL A 271 15.77 -1.87 18.88
N CYS A 272 15.89 -2.20 20.18
CA CYS A 272 17.19 -2.22 20.86
C CYS A 272 18.21 -3.09 20.09
N LEU A 273 17.80 -4.31 19.72
CA LEU A 273 18.63 -5.23 18.94
C LEU A 273 19.02 -4.66 17.57
N LEU A 274 18.09 -3.99 16.88
CA LEU A 274 18.35 -3.33 15.59
C LEU A 274 19.41 -2.22 15.69
N TYR A 275 19.51 -1.59 16.86
CA TYR A 275 20.51 -0.57 17.17
C TYR A 275 21.79 -1.14 17.79
N GLY A 276 21.89 -2.46 17.93
CA GLY A 276 23.09 -3.16 18.39
C GLY A 276 23.17 -3.32 19.91
N ASP A 277 22.08 -3.07 20.62
CA ASP A 277 21.98 -3.25 22.06
C ASP A 277 21.19 -4.52 22.38
N GLN A 278 21.87 -5.49 22.99
CA GLN A 278 21.30 -6.79 23.38
C GLN A 278 20.88 -6.82 24.85
N THR A 279 21.13 -5.75 25.59
CA THR A 279 20.99 -5.69 27.05
C THR A 279 19.77 -4.89 27.47
N SER A 280 19.49 -3.78 26.79
CA SER A 280 18.37 -2.91 27.14
C SER A 280 17.03 -3.56 26.82
N THR A 281 16.09 -3.44 27.77
CA THR A 281 14.72 -3.95 27.65
C THR A 281 13.74 -2.91 27.10
N CYS A 282 14.12 -1.64 27.05
CA CYS A 282 13.33 -0.56 26.46
C CYS A 282 14.22 0.38 25.62
N VAL A 283 13.59 1.12 24.71
CA VAL A 283 14.31 2.00 23.78
C VAL A 283 14.88 3.25 24.45
N ASP A 284 14.30 3.71 25.56
CA ASP A 284 14.84 4.88 26.29
C ASP A 284 16.18 4.56 26.95
N GLU A 285 16.31 3.39 27.58
CA GLU A 285 17.58 2.92 28.12
C GLU A 285 18.60 2.69 27.00
N CYS A 286 18.18 2.05 25.90
CA CYS A 286 19.04 1.88 24.72
C CYS A 286 19.53 3.22 24.17
N ARG A 287 18.62 4.21 24.05
CA ARG A 287 18.92 5.56 23.60
C ARG A 287 19.93 6.23 24.55
N TYR A 288 19.71 6.14 25.86
CA TYR A 288 20.60 6.69 26.87
C TYR A 288 22.00 6.07 26.82
N GLN A 289 22.11 4.74 26.72
CA GLN A 289 23.39 4.05 26.63
C GLN A 289 24.17 4.41 25.36
N LEU A 290 23.47 4.48 24.22
CA LEU A 290 24.09 4.88 22.95
C LEU A 290 24.53 6.34 22.97
N PHE A 291 23.73 7.24 23.53
CA PHE A 291 24.09 8.65 23.73
C PHE A 291 25.33 8.79 24.63
N LYS A 292 25.32 8.13 25.79
CA LYS A 292 26.43 8.13 26.75
C LYS A 292 27.74 7.61 26.16
N SER A 293 27.67 6.71 25.17
CA SER A 293 28.87 6.19 24.51
C SER A 293 29.66 7.25 23.73
N GLY A 294 29.04 8.38 23.36
CA GLY A 294 29.65 9.45 22.58
C GLY A 294 30.03 9.07 21.14
N LYS A 295 29.62 7.88 20.66
CA LYS A 295 29.98 7.34 19.34
C LYS A 295 28.98 7.66 18.23
N TYR A 296 27.80 8.14 18.60
CA TYR A 296 26.67 8.30 17.71
C TYR A 296 26.16 9.74 17.78
N SER A 297 25.80 10.30 16.63
CA SER A 297 25.08 11.58 16.56
C SER A 297 23.61 11.38 16.95
N ASP A 298 22.96 12.47 17.37
CA ASP A 298 21.60 12.41 17.93
C ASP A 298 20.54 11.91 16.96
N ASP A 299 20.74 12.15 15.66
CA ASP A 299 19.84 11.74 14.57
C ASP A 299 19.83 10.22 14.33
N VAL A 300 20.94 9.52 14.62
CA VAL A 300 21.08 8.07 14.40
C VAL A 300 20.76 7.24 15.64
N LEU A 301 20.28 7.86 16.72
CA LEU A 301 19.82 7.18 17.93
C LEU A 301 18.46 6.48 17.71
N PRO A 302 18.12 5.45 18.51
CA PRO A 302 16.78 4.84 18.45
C PRO A 302 15.71 5.85 18.87
N PRO A 303 14.45 5.70 18.39
CA PRO A 303 13.36 6.55 18.86
C PRO A 303 13.17 6.41 20.38
N ASP A 304 12.61 7.45 21.02
CA ASP A 304 12.04 7.32 22.37
C ASP A 304 10.80 6.42 22.38
N SER A 305 10.37 6.01 23.57
CA SER A 305 9.24 5.11 23.76
C SER A 305 7.91 5.65 23.21
N ASP A 306 7.67 6.96 23.29
CA ASP A 306 6.43 7.58 22.82
C ASP A 306 6.35 7.56 21.29
N SER A 307 7.43 7.99 20.63
CA SER A 307 7.58 7.95 19.17
C SER A 307 7.49 6.51 18.65
N LEU A 308 8.11 5.55 19.34
CA LEU A 308 8.01 4.14 18.98
C LEU A 308 6.59 3.62 19.13
N ARG A 309 5.88 3.96 20.21
CA ARG A 309 4.49 3.53 20.44
C ARG A 309 3.57 4.01 19.32
N GLN A 310 3.70 5.26 18.89
CA GLN A 310 2.93 5.79 17.76
C GLN A 310 3.25 5.08 16.45
N ARG A 311 4.54 4.80 16.21
CA ARG A 311 4.96 3.99 15.05
C ARG A 311 4.33 2.59 15.07
N ILE A 312 4.32 1.92 16.22
CA ILE A 312 3.74 0.58 16.36
C ILE A 312 2.24 0.62 16.06
N LYS A 313 1.50 1.59 16.60
CA LYS A 313 0.08 1.77 16.29
C LYS A 313 -0.16 1.95 14.79
N ARG A 314 0.65 2.78 14.13
CA ARG A 314 0.57 3.03 12.68
C ARG A 314 0.87 1.77 11.86
N ALA A 315 1.90 1.01 12.26
CA ALA A 315 2.24 -0.26 11.63
C ALA A 315 1.15 -1.32 11.84
N ASN A 316 0.54 -1.36 13.03
CA ASN A 316 -0.57 -2.24 13.35
C ASN A 316 -1.79 -1.94 12.47
N PHE A 317 -2.14 -0.66 12.33
CA PHE A 317 -3.25 -0.23 11.48
C PHE A 317 -3.04 -0.60 10.01
N GLN A 318 -1.84 -0.37 9.46
CA GLN A 318 -1.53 -0.78 8.09
C GLN A 318 -1.62 -2.30 7.92
N ALA A 319 -1.04 -3.06 8.86
CA ALA A 319 -1.09 -4.52 8.82
C ALA A 319 -2.54 -5.05 8.96
N LEU A 320 -3.38 -4.38 9.76
CA LEU A 320 -4.80 -4.72 9.89
C LEU A 320 -5.54 -4.56 8.55
N ALA A 321 -5.35 -3.42 7.87
CA ALA A 321 -5.92 -3.17 6.55
C ALA A 321 -5.46 -4.23 5.53
N TRP A 322 -4.17 -4.56 5.54
CA TRP A 322 -3.61 -5.61 4.70
C TRP A 322 -4.15 -7.01 5.00
N ASN A 323 -4.36 -7.36 6.26
CA ASN A 323 -4.94 -8.65 6.65
C ASN A 323 -6.41 -8.80 6.23
N ARG A 324 -7.14 -7.67 6.12
CA ARG A 324 -8.52 -7.60 5.64
C ARG A 324 -8.65 -7.55 4.11
N CYS A 325 -7.55 -7.65 3.36
CA CYS A 325 -7.58 -7.54 1.88
C CYS A 325 -8.49 -8.56 1.14
N LYS A 326 -9.02 -9.56 1.83
CA LYS A 326 -9.92 -10.59 1.28
C LYS A 326 -11.40 -10.31 1.51
N ASP A 327 -11.69 -9.28 2.29
CA ASP A 327 -13.04 -8.94 2.72
C ASP A 327 -13.68 -8.06 1.65
N CYS A 328 -14.91 -8.37 1.28
CA CYS A 328 -15.78 -7.46 0.54
C CYS A 328 -16.55 -6.62 1.54
N HIS A 329 -17.21 -5.54 1.08
CA HIS A 329 -18.12 -4.79 1.91
C HIS A 329 -19.27 -5.70 2.37
N ASN A 330 -19.16 -6.24 3.59
CA ASN A 330 -20.27 -6.86 4.28
C ASN A 330 -20.91 -5.73 5.08
N GLY A 331 -22.19 -5.42 4.85
CA GLY A 331 -22.93 -4.38 5.58
C GLY A 331 -23.16 -4.68 7.07
N GLN A 332 -22.17 -5.26 7.74
CA GLN A 332 -22.07 -5.58 9.16
C GLN A 332 -20.65 -5.26 9.64
N ASP A 333 -20.13 -4.08 9.32
CA ASP A 333 -19.06 -3.54 10.16
C ASP A 333 -19.75 -2.98 11.41
N GLU A 334 -19.55 -3.67 12.54
CA GLU A 334 -19.76 -3.07 13.85
C GLU A 334 -19.10 -1.69 13.84
N GLU A 335 -19.85 -0.67 14.29
CA GLU A 335 -19.34 0.67 14.55
C GLU A 335 -18.10 0.58 15.44
N HIS A 336 -16.93 0.40 14.84
CA HIS A 336 -15.70 0.93 15.38
C HIS A 336 -15.64 2.41 14.95
N ASN A 337 -16.65 3.16 15.40
CA ASN A 337 -16.59 4.61 15.52
C ASN A 337 -15.45 4.89 16.51
N LEU A 338 -14.23 5.00 16.00
CA LEU A 338 -13.20 5.76 16.68
C LEU A 338 -13.67 7.20 16.60
N GLU A 339 -14.25 7.69 17.69
CA GLU A 339 -14.73 9.06 17.81
C GLU A 339 -13.62 10.04 17.40
N GLU A 340 -13.94 10.80 16.36
CA GLU A 340 -13.19 11.96 15.90
C GLU A 340 -13.32 13.07 16.95
N ILE A 341 -12.20 13.59 17.44
CA ILE A 341 -12.18 14.86 18.16
C ILE A 341 -11.54 15.90 17.22
N ASP A 342 -12.37 16.81 16.70
CA ASP A 342 -11.99 18.08 16.06
C ASP A 342 -11.16 18.04 14.76
N GLY A 343 -11.41 17.10 13.83
CA GLY A 343 -10.88 17.21 12.46
C GLY A 343 -9.35 17.24 12.34
N GLN A 344 -8.65 16.84 13.42
CA GLN A 344 -7.22 16.68 13.52
C GLN A 344 -6.99 15.26 14.06
N PHE A 345 -6.23 14.42 13.36
CA PHE A 345 -5.62 13.30 14.05
C PHE A 345 -4.68 13.90 15.09
N PRO A 346 -4.90 13.72 16.40
CA PRO A 346 -3.91 14.17 17.38
C PRO A 346 -2.63 13.42 17.02
N TYR A 347 -1.48 14.05 17.24
CA TYR A 347 -0.17 13.61 16.73
C TYR A 347 0.06 13.94 15.25
N LEU A 348 0.12 15.24 14.93
CA LEU A 348 1.14 15.83 14.03
C LEU A 348 0.90 17.35 13.92
N ASN A 349 1.48 18.12 14.84
CA ASN A 349 1.99 19.46 14.59
C ASN A 349 3.14 19.69 15.57
N SER A 350 4.35 19.26 15.21
CA SER A 350 5.57 19.87 15.74
C SER A 350 6.02 20.94 14.75
N THR A 351 5.27 22.03 14.70
CA THR A 351 5.70 23.29 14.10
C THR A 351 5.19 24.42 14.97
N GLU A 352 5.95 24.70 16.03
CA GLU A 352 6.04 25.99 16.71
C GLU A 352 7.38 25.98 17.46
N CYS A 353 8.46 26.26 16.73
CA CYS A 353 9.56 27.00 17.33
C CYS A 353 9.18 28.46 17.15
N ASP A 354 8.56 29.04 18.19
CA ASP A 354 8.48 30.48 18.30
C ASP A 354 9.90 31.06 18.27
N PRO A 355 10.17 32.11 17.47
CA PRO A 355 11.36 32.90 17.67
C PRO A 355 11.18 33.68 18.98
N GLU A 356 11.95 33.31 20.01
CA GLU A 356 12.13 34.19 21.17
C GLU A 356 12.57 35.57 20.66
N THR A 357 11.70 36.55 20.92
CA THR A 357 11.96 37.96 20.73
C THR A 357 13.09 38.41 21.63
N ASP A 358 14.17 38.87 21.01
CA ASP A 358 15.16 39.77 21.63
C ASP A 358 14.42 40.96 22.29
N GLY A 359 14.72 41.18 23.57
CA GLY A 359 14.14 42.28 24.35
C GLY A 359 14.78 42.41 25.73
N ASP A 360 15.90 43.13 25.76
CA ASP A 360 16.42 43.95 26.86
C ASP A 360 16.39 43.38 28.30
N ILE A 361 17.57 42.98 28.77
CA ILE A 361 17.98 43.21 30.17
C ILE A 361 19.31 43.96 30.12
N SER A 362 19.23 45.23 30.51
CA SER A 362 20.36 46.06 30.92
C SER A 362 20.98 45.55 32.22
N ASP A 363 22.22 46.00 32.45
CA ASP A 363 22.95 46.17 33.72
C ASP A 363 24.31 45.48 33.61
N ASP A 364 25.35 46.21 33.17
CA ASP A 364 26.20 47.12 33.94
C ASP A 364 27.36 46.43 34.68
N GLU A 365 28.54 46.98 34.36
CA GLU A 365 29.77 47.09 35.16
C GLU A 365 30.76 45.92 35.35
N CYS A 366 32.00 46.28 34.99
CA CYS A 366 33.34 45.72 35.28
C CYS A 366 33.88 44.55 34.45
#